data_AF-A0A0B6RIM2-F1
#
_entry.id   AF-A0A0B6RIM2-F1
#
_cell.length_a   1.000
_cell.length_b   1.000
_cell.length_c   1.000
_cell.angle_alpha   90.00
_cell.angle_beta   90.00
_cell.angle_gamma   90.00
#
_symmetry.space_group_name_H-M   'P 1'
#
loop_
_entity.id
_entity.type
_entity.pdbx_description
1 polymer ?
#
loop_
_entity_poly.entity_id
_entity_poly.type
_entity_poly.pdbx_seq_one_letter_code
_entity_poly.pdbx_strand_id
1 'polypeptide(L)' 'MVDAMVAPVFRYFDCLDAAWSAGLFDGLGKVARWRVALAARPSVIAAVGGDYRERLRAHLHGQRAWLMRT' A
#
# COMPACT_ATOMS: atom_id res chain seq x y z
N MET A 1 -16.77 -4.43 -7.22
CA MET A 1 -15.60 -4.38 -8.13
C MET A 1 -14.52 -3.39 -7.67
N VAL A 2 -14.90 -2.21 -7.15
CA VAL A 2 -13.96 -1.17 -6.67
C VAL A 2 -12.93 -1.68 -5.65
N ASP A 3 -13.37 -2.45 -4.65
CA ASP A 3 -12.48 -3.01 -3.61
C ASP A 3 -11.29 -3.80 -4.17
N ALA A 4 -11.52 -4.62 -5.21
CA ALA A 4 -10.50 -5.45 -5.81
C ALA A 4 -9.48 -4.62 -6.62
N MET A 5 -9.92 -3.51 -7.21
CA MET A 5 -9.07 -2.60 -7.96
C MET A 5 -8.24 -1.68 -7.03
N VAL A 6 -8.81 -1.27 -5.88
CA VAL A 6 -8.19 -0.29 -4.99
C VAL A 6 -7.27 -0.94 -3.96
N ALA A 7 -7.49 -2.21 -3.58
CA ALA A 7 -6.61 -2.89 -2.63
C ALA A 7 -5.13 -2.92 -3.07
N PRO A 8 -4.76 -3.17 -4.35
CA PRO A 8 -3.39 -3.01 -4.82
C PRO A 8 -2.84 -1.60 -4.69
N VAL A 9 -3.66 -0.56 -4.89
CA VAL A 9 -3.24 0.84 -4.76
C VAL A 9 -2.84 1.16 -3.32
N PHE A 10 -3.64 0.73 -2.34
CA PHE A 10 -3.29 0.93 -0.93
C PHE A 10 -1.96 0.26 -0.54
N ARG A 11 -1.61 -0.88 -1.15
CA ARG A 11 -0.32 -1.54 -0.90
C ARG A 11 0.90 -0.70 -1.26
N TYR A 12 0.81 0.13 -2.30
CA TYR A 12 1.90 1.02 -2.64
C TYR A 12 2.18 2.01 -1.51
N PHE A 13 1.13 2.63 -0.97
CA PHE A 13 1.25 3.54 0.17
C PHE A 13 1.78 2.85 1.42
N ASP A 14 1.43 1.58 1.62
CA ASP A 14 1.93 0.76 2.75
C ASP A 14 3.41 0.40 2.63
N CYS A 15 3.99 0.48 1.42
CA CYS A 15 5.40 0.23 1.16
C CYS A 15 6.26 1.50 1.23
N LEU A 16 5.64 2.69 1.14
CA LEU A 16 6.33 3.96 1.35
C LEU A 16 6.79 4.08 2.81
N ASP A 17 7.90 4.77 3.03
CA ASP A 17 8.35 5.06 4.39
C ASP A 17 7.29 5.85 5.17
N ALA A 18 7.24 5.61 6.47
CA ALA A 18 6.26 6.23 7.37
C ALA A 18 6.36 7.77 7.32
N ALA A 19 7.54 8.34 7.06
CA ALA A 19 7.72 9.78 6.89
C ALA A 19 6.91 10.37 5.72
N TRP A 20 6.64 9.59 4.68
CA TRP A 20 5.89 10.00 3.50
C TRP A 20 4.42 9.59 3.55
N SER A 21 4.10 8.49 4.23
CA SER A 21 2.73 7.98 4.35
C SER A 21 2.00 8.47 5.60
N ALA A 22 2.71 9.00 6.60
CA ALA A 22 2.11 9.62 7.78
C ALA A 22 1.25 10.81 7.36
N GLY A 23 0.00 10.79 7.79
CA GLY A 23 -0.96 11.85 7.53
C GLY A 23 -1.60 11.86 6.15
N LEU A 24 -1.23 10.96 5.23
CA LEU A 24 -1.80 10.91 3.87
C LEU A 24 -3.33 10.73 3.86
N PHE A 25 -3.86 10.08 4.89
CA PHE A 25 -5.30 9.82 5.05
C PHE A 25 -5.95 10.67 6.15
N ASP A 26 -5.27 11.71 6.65
CA ASP A 26 -5.83 12.61 7.66
C ASP A 26 -7.02 13.37 7.10
N GLY A 27 -8.05 13.56 7.94
CA GLY A 27 -9.34 14.10 7.49
C GLY A 27 -10.19 13.16 6.63
N LEU A 28 -9.63 12.04 6.14
CA LEU A 28 -10.30 11.05 5.29
C LEU A 28 -10.73 9.80 6.07
N GLY A 29 -11.42 9.99 7.20
CA GLY A 29 -11.74 8.90 8.13
C GLY A 29 -12.49 7.71 7.51
N LYS A 30 -13.31 7.93 6.47
CA LYS A 30 -13.96 6.83 5.72
C LYS A 30 -12.94 6.01 4.93
N VAL A 31 -12.01 6.66 4.24
CA VAL A 31 -10.97 6.02 3.43
C VAL A 31 -9.99 5.28 4.32
N ALA A 32 -9.58 5.87 5.45
CA ALA A 32 -8.70 5.24 6.42
C ALA A 32 -9.28 3.92 6.95
N ARG A 33 -10.57 3.93 7.36
CA ARG A 33 -11.27 2.71 7.79
C ARG A 33 -11.41 1.69 6.66
N TRP A 34 -11.72 2.14 5.45
CA TRP A 34 -11.86 1.27 4.29
C TRP A 34 -10.54 0.58 3.92
N ARG A 35 -9.41 1.30 3.94
CA ARG A 35 -8.07 0.73 3.72
C ARG A 35 -7.77 -0.40 4.71
N VAL A 36 -7.99 -0.17 6.00
CA VAL A 36 -7.76 -1.18 7.05
C VAL A 36 -8.67 -2.40 6.83
N ALA A 37 -9.96 -2.16 6.55
CA ALA A 37 -10.91 -3.25 6.28
C ALA A 37 -10.55 -4.07 5.04
N LEU A 38 -10.06 -3.42 3.98
CA LEU A 38 -9.61 -4.11 2.76
C LEU A 38 -8.36 -4.95 3.00
N ALA A 39 -7.36 -4.41 3.72
CA ALA A 39 -6.11 -5.12 4.00
C ALA A 39 -6.33 -6.42 4.79
N ALA A 40 -7.38 -6.48 5.62
CA ALA A 40 -7.72 -7.66 6.42
C ALA A 40 -8.44 -8.78 5.63
N ARG A 41 -8.88 -8.54 4.39
CA ARG A 41 -9.64 -9.53 3.63
C ARG A 41 -8.76 -10.72 3.20
N PRO A 42 -9.20 -11.98 3.37
CA PRO A 42 -8.44 -13.14 2.92
C PRO A 42 -8.09 -13.12 1.43
N SER A 43 -9.02 -12.70 0.58
CA SER A 43 -8.79 -12.58 -0.88
C SER A 43 -7.75 -11.51 -1.23
N VAL A 44 -7.66 -10.46 -0.42
CA VAL A 44 -6.64 -9.42 -0.58
C VAL A 44 -5.30 -9.99 -0.15
N ILE A 45 -5.21 -10.58 1.05
CA ILE A 45 -3.96 -11.16 1.59
C ILE A 45 -3.40 -12.23 0.66
N ALA A 46 -4.23 -13.18 0.23
CA ALA A 46 -3.83 -14.31 -0.62
C ALA A 46 -3.48 -13.92 -2.08
N ALA A 47 -3.76 -12.68 -2.50
CA ALA A 47 -3.45 -12.22 -3.86
C ALA A 47 -1.96 -12.00 -4.13
N VAL A 48 -1.11 -11.98 -3.10
CA VAL A 48 0.33 -11.76 -3.22
C VAL A 48 1.11 -12.71 -2.28
N GLY A 49 2.35 -13.01 -2.64
CA GLY A 49 3.26 -13.76 -1.75
C GLY A 49 3.62 -12.96 -0.49
N GLY A 50 4.03 -13.65 0.59
CA GLY A 50 4.42 -13.01 1.85
C GLY A 50 5.63 -12.07 1.73
N ASP A 51 6.45 -12.27 0.71
CA ASP A 51 7.63 -11.48 0.34
C ASP A 51 7.31 -10.29 -0.59
N TYR A 52 6.04 -10.11 -0.98
CA TYR A 52 5.65 -9.10 -1.97
C TYR A 52 6.07 -7.68 -1.60
N ARG A 53 5.95 -7.31 -0.32
CA ARG A 53 6.34 -5.98 0.17
C ARG A 53 7.81 -5.70 -0.11
N GLU A 54 8.67 -6.65 0.21
CA GLU A 54 10.13 -6.55 0.00
C GLU A 54 10.44 -6.44 -1.50
N ARG A 55 9.82 -7.30 -2.30
CA ARG A 55 10.00 -7.31 -3.76
C ARG A 55 9.53 -6.01 -4.41
N LEU A 56 8.42 -5.45 -3.96
CA LEU A 56 7.90 -4.18 -4.46
C LEU A 56 8.85 -3.03 -4.07
N ARG A 57 9.35 -3.00 -2.83
CA ARG A 57 10.32 -1.99 -2.39
C ARG A 57 11.61 -2.06 -3.22
N ALA A 58 12.17 -3.25 -3.41
CA ALA A 58 13.35 -3.47 -4.26
C ALA A 58 13.10 -3.04 -5.70
N HIS A 59 11.93 -3.35 -6.26
CA HIS A 59 11.55 -2.91 -7.61
C HIS A 59 11.50 -1.38 -7.71
N LEU A 60 10.86 -0.69 -6.76
CA LEU A 60 10.74 0.77 -6.77
C LEU A 60 12.10 1.47 -6.60
N HIS A 61 13.00 0.92 -5.79
CA HIS A 61 14.40 1.39 -5.72
C HIS A 61 15.12 1.21 -7.06
N GLY A 62 15.00 0.04 -7.70
CA GLY A 62 15.59 -0.22 -9.02
C GLY A 62 15.06 0.72 -10.11
N GLN A 63 13.79 1.11 -10.03
CA GLN A 63 13.18 2.10 -10.92
C GLN A 63 13.52 3.56 -10.57
N ARG A 64 14.32 3.81 -9.52
CA ARG A 64 14.68 5.15 -9.01
C ARG A 64 13.44 6.01 -8.73
N ALA A 65 12.36 5.39 -8.25
CA ALA A 65 11.12 6.06 -7.92
C ALA A 65 11.38 7.27 -7.01
N TRP A 66 10.76 8.40 -7.32
CA TRP A 66 11.05 9.68 -6.65
C TRP A 66 10.81 9.64 -5.15
N LEU A 67 9.75 8.95 -4.70
CA LEU A 67 9.40 8.81 -3.28
C LEU A 67 10.22 7.73 -2.53
N MET A 68 11.12 7.02 -3.22
CA MET A 68 12.04 6.03 -2.64
C MET A 68 13.48 6.56 -2.54
N ARG A 69 13.68 7.85 -2.84
CA ARG A 69 14.98 8.52 -2.84
C ARG A 69 15.11 9.34 -1.56
N THR A 70 15.29 8.67 -0.44
CA THR A 70 15.68 9.27 0.85
C THR A 70 16.54 8.26 1.59
#